data_AF-A0A9P0EFE5-F1
#
_entry.id   AF-A0A9P0EFE5-F1
#
_cell.length_a   1.000
_cell.length_b   1.000
_cell.length_c   1.000
_cell.angle_alpha   90.00
_cell.angle_beta   90.00
_cell.angle_gamma   90.00
#
_symmetry.space_group_name_H-M   'P 1'
#
loop_
_entity.id
_entity.type
_entity.pdbx_description
1 polymer ?
#
loop_
_entity_poly.entity_id
_entity_poly.type
_entity_poly.pdbx_seq_one_letter_code
_entity_poly.pdbx_strand_id
1 'polypeptide(L)'
;MSLDDKSVKKCFMTPVSLTGNSIFLPDGVEFKIGRSTELGVSDLTCSRHQVTVKADYSKEIISVKTVGKNPSIWKKKLMIINKTYSLRSDHVIEIVPGKVLYKFSFSTIKCCLEKPKIMSYFWKMCGSEELLMGISPGFDESRAKVASFDLDGTLIKTKSGRVFAKDFDDWVLWDDSIKYILRNLCSNNYKIVIFTNQAGLGTVSGKKKMSGFQKKIENICNLLNVPVQILAAVSYGLYRKPSPGMWYFMKERSKAADVKQSFYVGDAAGRPENWKDGKKADFAASDRMFAINIGLKFYTPEEYFLNEPAADYSRFKFHPGQKNNNKLPDLELPSTNQEVILMVGLPGSGKSHFVKNYIEPHGYYVVSRDKSGTWQKCVSQLSEALKSHRNAVVDNVNPDRTSRERFIEISKKYNVKVRCFCMDVPLEHCIHNNKFREIVDSEHEIIGSSLITSYNTNFEPPSMDEGFSSIVKIPFVPEFDNQEQEHFYYCFLVDK
;
A
#
# COMPACT_ATOMS: atom_id res chain seq x y z
N MET A 1 -17.54 7.90 -53.77
CA MET A 1 -17.66 8.96 -52.74
C MET A 1 -18.47 8.37 -51.60
N SER A 2 -17.77 7.85 -50.58
CA SER A 2 -17.65 8.47 -49.24
C SER A 2 -18.96 8.31 -48.45
N LEU A 3 -18.98 7.73 -47.25
CA LEU A 3 -18.20 8.18 -46.10
C LEU A 3 -17.99 7.04 -45.09
N ASP A 4 -16.79 7.03 -44.51
CA ASP A 4 -16.53 6.52 -43.17
C ASP A 4 -17.61 6.99 -42.19
N ASP A 5 -18.29 6.08 -41.51
CA ASP A 5 -19.02 6.44 -40.29
C ASP A 5 -18.77 5.41 -39.18
N LYS A 6 -17.64 5.59 -38.50
CA LYS A 6 -17.51 5.18 -37.09
C LYS A 6 -17.08 6.40 -36.29
N SER A 7 -17.99 7.35 -36.24
CA SER A 7 -17.88 8.48 -35.35
C SER A 7 -18.52 8.14 -34.00
N VAL A 8 -17.76 8.24 -32.90
CA VAL A 8 -18.26 8.00 -31.54
C VAL A 8 -18.64 9.34 -30.92
N LYS A 9 -19.93 9.51 -30.63
CA LYS A 9 -20.43 10.68 -29.90
C LYS A 9 -20.06 10.56 -28.42
N LYS A 10 -19.76 11.70 -27.80
CA LYS A 10 -19.56 11.83 -26.34
C LYS A 10 -20.29 13.06 -25.85
N CYS A 11 -20.84 13.00 -24.65
CA CYS A 11 -21.43 14.14 -23.96
C CYS A 11 -20.59 14.52 -22.75
N PHE A 12 -20.34 15.82 -22.60
CA PHE A 12 -19.65 16.38 -21.46
C PHE A 12 -20.48 17.50 -20.83
N MET A 13 -20.43 17.57 -19.50
CA MET A 13 -20.93 18.68 -18.71
C MET A 13 -19.74 19.46 -18.15
N THR A 14 -19.54 20.67 -18.63
CA THR A 14 -18.39 21.51 -18.29
C THR A 14 -18.83 22.62 -17.33
N PRO A 15 -18.15 22.81 -16.19
CA PRO A 15 -18.44 23.94 -15.31
C PRO A 15 -18.12 25.25 -16.02
N VAL A 16 -19.03 26.23 -15.87
CA VAL A 16 -18.91 27.57 -16.46
C VAL A 16 -18.49 28.60 -15.42
N SER A 17 -19.03 28.50 -14.20
CA SER A 17 -18.81 29.48 -13.12
C SER A 17 -17.86 28.99 -12.02
N LEU A 18 -17.29 27.79 -12.18
CA LEU A 18 -16.40 27.18 -11.19
C LEU A 18 -15.17 26.59 -11.88
N THR A 19 -14.06 26.51 -11.16
CA THR A 19 -12.88 25.76 -11.59
C THR A 19 -13.12 24.28 -11.34
N GLY A 20 -13.20 23.48 -12.40
CA GLY A 20 -13.42 22.03 -12.31
C GLY A 20 -13.27 21.33 -13.65
N ASN A 21 -13.13 20.00 -13.61
CA ASN A 21 -13.02 19.20 -14.83
C ASN A 21 -14.40 19.01 -15.48
N SER A 22 -14.40 18.80 -16.81
CA SER A 22 -15.61 18.39 -17.50
C SER A 22 -16.01 16.97 -17.09
N ILE A 23 -17.30 16.77 -16.86
CA ILE A 23 -17.87 15.51 -16.42
C ILE A 23 -18.40 14.76 -17.64
N PHE A 24 -17.90 13.56 -17.89
CA PHE A 24 -18.44 12.70 -18.93
C PHE A 24 -19.83 12.18 -18.54
N LEU A 25 -20.82 12.37 -19.42
CA LEU A 25 -22.18 11.86 -19.24
C LEU A 25 -22.44 10.70 -20.20
N PRO A 26 -22.41 9.43 -19.74
CA PRO A 26 -22.66 8.29 -20.61
C PRO A 26 -24.07 8.30 -21.20
N ASP A 27 -24.21 7.78 -22.42
CA ASP A 27 -25.50 7.67 -23.10
C ASP A 27 -26.49 6.83 -22.30
N GLY A 28 -27.72 7.33 -22.15
CA GLY A 28 -28.80 6.61 -21.49
C GLY A 28 -28.62 6.40 -19.98
N VAL A 29 -27.61 6.99 -19.35
CA VAL A 29 -27.38 6.85 -17.91
C VAL A 29 -27.79 8.11 -17.16
N GLU A 30 -28.60 7.93 -16.11
CA GLU A 30 -28.93 8.99 -15.17
C GLU A 30 -27.77 9.24 -14.20
N PHE A 31 -27.35 10.50 -14.10
CA PHE A 31 -26.26 10.99 -13.28
C PHE A 31 -26.79 12.04 -12.30
N LYS A 32 -26.45 11.92 -11.02
CA LYS A 32 -26.89 12.87 -9.99
C LYS A 32 -25.80 13.93 -9.79
N ILE A 33 -26.20 15.19 -9.84
CA ILE A 33 -25.33 16.35 -9.64
C ILE A 33 -25.81 17.10 -8.42
N GLY A 34 -24.86 17.55 -7.63
CA GLY A 34 -25.14 18.34 -6.45
C GLY A 34 -23.85 18.80 -5.81
N ARG A 35 -23.94 19.16 -4.54
CA ARG A 35 -22.79 19.57 -3.73
C ARG A 35 -21.81 18.41 -3.58
N SER A 36 -20.67 18.49 -4.25
CA SER A 36 -19.53 17.58 -4.12
C SER A 36 -18.23 18.28 -4.55
N THR A 37 -17.09 17.87 -3.98
CA THR A 37 -15.76 18.41 -4.30
C THR A 37 -15.30 17.91 -5.67
N GLU A 38 -15.71 16.71 -6.11
CA GLU A 38 -15.42 16.21 -7.47
C GLU A 38 -15.96 17.16 -8.54
N LEU A 39 -17.17 17.69 -8.31
CA LEU A 39 -17.81 18.64 -9.24
C LEU A 39 -17.39 20.10 -8.95
N GLY A 40 -16.60 20.35 -7.91
CA GLY A 40 -16.20 21.69 -7.46
C GLY A 40 -17.33 22.50 -6.80
N VAL A 41 -18.43 21.85 -6.41
CA VAL A 41 -19.63 22.50 -5.87
C VAL A 41 -19.64 22.43 -4.34
N SER A 42 -19.27 23.52 -3.67
CA SER A 42 -19.26 23.61 -2.19
C SER A 42 -20.44 24.39 -1.59
N ASP A 43 -21.24 25.07 -2.43
CA ASP A 43 -22.32 25.94 -1.95
C ASP A 43 -23.36 25.18 -1.11
N LEU A 44 -23.64 25.67 0.09
CA LEU A 44 -24.53 25.02 1.06
C LEU A 44 -26.00 24.98 0.62
N THR A 45 -26.41 25.86 -0.30
CA THR A 45 -27.73 25.85 -0.92
C THR A 45 -27.86 24.81 -2.03
N CYS A 46 -26.77 24.17 -2.45
CA CYS A 46 -26.82 23.02 -3.33
C CYS A 46 -27.06 21.74 -2.52
N SER A 47 -28.11 20.99 -2.83
CA SER A 47 -28.31 19.66 -2.23
C SER A 47 -27.20 18.70 -2.71
N ARG A 48 -26.84 17.67 -1.94
CA ARG A 48 -25.92 16.60 -2.42
C ARG A 48 -26.44 15.91 -3.69
N HIS A 49 -27.76 15.88 -3.84
CA HIS A 49 -28.45 15.51 -5.08
C HIS A 49 -29.39 16.65 -5.45
N GLN A 50 -28.89 17.61 -6.22
CA GLN A 50 -29.61 18.82 -6.61
C GLN A 50 -30.38 18.61 -7.92
N VAL A 51 -29.73 18.04 -8.93
CA VAL A 51 -30.37 17.66 -10.19
C VAL A 51 -29.98 16.24 -10.59
N THR A 52 -30.81 15.61 -11.39
CA THR A 52 -30.43 14.43 -12.17
C THR A 52 -30.37 14.80 -13.64
N VAL A 53 -29.35 14.29 -14.34
CA VAL A 53 -29.13 14.50 -15.76
C VAL A 53 -29.00 13.18 -16.47
N LYS A 54 -29.52 13.07 -17.69
CA LYS A 54 -29.39 11.88 -18.53
C LYS A 54 -29.16 12.30 -19.96
N ALA A 55 -28.01 11.94 -20.52
CA ALA A 55 -27.71 12.21 -21.93
C ALA A 55 -28.43 11.20 -22.84
N ASP A 56 -28.91 11.67 -23.98
CA ASP A 56 -29.43 10.87 -25.09
C ASP A 56 -28.64 11.27 -26.35
N TYR A 57 -27.72 10.41 -26.75
CA TYR A 57 -26.79 10.67 -27.85
C TYR A 57 -27.46 10.60 -29.22
N SER A 58 -28.56 9.84 -29.31
CA SER A 58 -29.34 9.72 -30.54
C SER A 58 -30.05 11.02 -30.89
N LYS A 59 -30.57 11.72 -29.88
CA LYS A 59 -31.30 12.98 -30.02
C LYS A 59 -30.44 14.21 -29.74
N GLU A 60 -29.21 14.02 -29.24
CA GLU A 60 -28.32 15.08 -28.77
C GLU A 60 -29.00 16.00 -27.74
N ILE A 61 -29.72 15.38 -26.81
CA ILE A 61 -30.39 16.08 -25.71
C ILE A 61 -29.93 15.55 -24.36
N ILE A 62 -30.06 16.39 -23.34
CA ILE A 62 -29.91 15.99 -21.94
C ILE A 62 -31.21 16.25 -21.22
N SER A 63 -31.76 15.18 -20.65
CA SER A 63 -32.90 15.28 -19.75
C SER A 63 -32.41 15.71 -18.38
N VAL A 64 -32.89 16.83 -17.86
CA VAL A 64 -32.53 17.38 -16.56
C VAL A 64 -33.76 17.49 -15.67
N LYS A 65 -33.64 17.03 -14.42
CA LYS A 65 -34.70 17.08 -13.42
C LYS A 65 -34.15 17.65 -12.12
N THR A 66 -34.79 18.67 -11.57
CA THR A 66 -34.42 19.16 -10.22
C THR A 66 -35.03 18.22 -9.17
N VAL A 67 -34.20 17.70 -8.28
CA VAL A 67 -34.60 16.76 -7.20
C VAL A 67 -34.23 17.30 -5.81
N GLY A 68 -33.35 18.29 -5.73
CA GLY A 68 -33.00 18.98 -4.49
C GLY A 68 -34.09 19.91 -3.98
N LYS A 69 -33.95 20.34 -2.72
CA LYS A 69 -34.91 21.23 -2.06
C LYS A 69 -34.93 22.64 -2.65
N ASN A 70 -33.77 23.15 -3.03
CA ASN A 70 -33.62 24.48 -3.60
C ASN A 70 -33.85 24.45 -5.12
N PRO A 71 -34.31 25.55 -5.74
CA PRO A 71 -34.61 25.56 -7.16
C PRO A 71 -33.35 25.70 -8.01
N SER A 72 -33.34 25.05 -9.18
CA SER A 72 -32.35 25.26 -10.25
C SER A 72 -32.95 26.16 -11.34
N ILE A 73 -32.13 26.85 -12.13
CA ILE A 73 -32.59 27.75 -13.20
C ILE A 73 -32.17 27.23 -14.57
N TRP A 74 -33.09 27.31 -15.52
CA TRP A 74 -32.81 27.13 -16.94
C TRP A 74 -33.54 28.22 -17.75
N LYS A 75 -32.83 28.85 -18.69
CA LYS A 75 -33.34 29.98 -19.51
C LYS A 75 -33.96 31.10 -18.65
N LYS A 76 -33.29 31.47 -17.56
CA LYS A 76 -33.74 32.49 -16.58
C LYS A 76 -35.10 32.19 -15.92
N LYS A 77 -35.58 30.94 -15.97
CA LYS A 77 -36.79 30.49 -15.28
C LYS A 77 -36.47 29.40 -14.26
N LEU A 78 -37.14 29.45 -13.12
CA LEU A 78 -37.03 28.40 -12.10
C LEU A 78 -37.57 27.08 -12.65
N MET A 79 -36.79 26.02 -12.46
CA MET A 79 -37.19 24.66 -12.80
C MET A 79 -38.11 24.13 -11.71
N ILE A 80 -39.21 23.49 -12.11
CA ILE A 80 -40.16 22.85 -11.20
C ILE A 80 -39.52 21.56 -10.70
N ILE A 81 -39.55 21.35 -9.38
CA ILE A 81 -39.06 20.13 -8.74
C ILE A 81 -39.79 18.92 -9.36
N ASN A 82 -39.05 17.87 -9.64
CA ASN A 82 -39.51 16.65 -10.29
C ASN A 82 -40.05 16.76 -11.72
N LYS A 83 -40.02 17.93 -12.34
CA LYS A 83 -40.29 18.09 -13.77
C LYS A 83 -39.01 17.88 -14.58
N THR A 84 -39.11 17.10 -15.65
CA THR A 84 -38.00 16.87 -16.58
C THR A 84 -37.99 17.94 -17.67
N TYR A 85 -36.81 18.43 -18.00
CA TYR A 85 -36.54 19.41 -19.05
C TYR A 85 -35.52 18.83 -20.03
N SER A 86 -35.63 19.13 -21.32
CA SER A 86 -34.69 18.65 -22.35
C SER A 86 -33.81 19.77 -22.86
N LEU A 87 -32.49 19.63 -22.67
CA LEU A 87 -31.46 20.61 -23.02
C LEU A 87 -30.64 20.13 -24.23
N ARG A 88 -30.06 21.05 -25.01
CA ARG A 88 -29.20 20.79 -26.19
C ARG A 88 -27.76 21.30 -25.95
N SER A 89 -26.84 20.95 -26.85
CA SER A 89 -25.47 21.50 -26.89
C SER A 89 -25.49 23.01 -27.06
N ASP A 90 -25.12 23.75 -26.00
CA ASP A 90 -25.05 25.23 -25.88
C ASP A 90 -25.80 25.76 -24.65
N HIS A 91 -26.82 25.04 -24.19
CA HIS A 91 -27.61 25.43 -23.04
C HIS A 91 -26.77 25.40 -21.76
N VAL A 92 -26.92 26.46 -20.97
CA VAL A 92 -26.38 26.56 -19.61
C VAL A 92 -27.50 26.34 -18.62
N ILE A 93 -27.22 25.49 -17.62
CA ILE A 93 -28.07 25.31 -16.45
C ILE A 93 -27.39 25.91 -15.24
N GLU A 94 -28.14 26.62 -14.41
CA GLU A 94 -27.70 27.09 -13.11
C GLU A 94 -28.23 26.12 -12.06
N ILE A 95 -27.37 25.22 -11.60
CA ILE A 95 -27.65 24.24 -10.54
C ILE A 95 -27.96 24.95 -9.23
N VAL A 96 -27.21 26.04 -8.98
CA VAL A 96 -27.49 27.03 -7.96
C VAL A 96 -27.60 28.37 -8.67
N PRO A 97 -28.73 29.08 -8.54
CA PRO A 97 -28.97 30.38 -9.16
C PRO A 97 -27.76 31.33 -9.03
N GLY A 98 -27.20 31.76 -10.16
CA GLY A 98 -26.10 32.72 -10.26
C GLY A 98 -24.73 32.24 -9.75
N LYS A 99 -24.59 30.99 -9.26
CA LYS A 99 -23.36 30.53 -8.60
C LYS A 99 -22.75 29.29 -9.23
N VAL A 100 -23.56 28.29 -9.54
CA VAL A 100 -23.08 26.99 -10.01
C VAL A 100 -23.68 26.71 -11.38
N LEU A 101 -22.92 27.02 -12.43
CA LEU A 101 -23.35 26.97 -13.81
C LEU A 101 -22.61 25.85 -14.55
N TYR A 102 -23.35 25.07 -15.32
CA TYR A 102 -22.80 24.05 -16.21
C TYR A 102 -23.32 24.23 -17.62
N LYS A 103 -22.44 24.00 -18.58
CA LYS A 103 -22.77 23.90 -20.00
C LYS A 103 -22.63 22.45 -20.43
N PHE A 104 -23.47 22.04 -21.37
CA PHE A 104 -23.36 20.72 -21.97
C PHE A 104 -22.87 20.81 -23.42
N SER A 105 -22.08 19.81 -23.82
CA SER A 105 -21.58 19.69 -25.18
C SER A 105 -21.55 18.23 -25.63
N PHE A 106 -22.09 17.99 -26.82
CA PHE A 106 -21.87 16.77 -27.58
C PHE A 106 -20.68 16.96 -28.53
N SER A 107 -19.75 16.03 -28.52
CA SER A 107 -18.59 16.01 -29.42
C SER A 107 -18.55 14.69 -30.17
N THR A 108 -18.26 14.75 -31.47
CA THR A 108 -18.15 13.58 -32.33
C THR A 108 -16.69 13.30 -32.62
N ILE A 109 -16.17 12.17 -32.17
CA ILE A 109 -14.78 11.78 -32.37
C ILE A 109 -14.73 10.76 -33.50
N LYS A 110 -13.94 11.04 -34.55
CA LYS A 110 -13.61 10.01 -35.55
C LYS A 110 -12.83 8.90 -34.87
N CYS A 111 -13.42 7.73 -34.77
CA CYS A 111 -12.75 6.55 -34.23
C CYS A 111 -12.04 5.82 -35.37
N CYS A 112 -10.72 5.92 -35.44
CA CYS A 112 -9.90 4.92 -36.12
C CYS A 112 -9.86 3.67 -35.23
N LEU A 113 -10.96 2.91 -35.16
CA LEU A 113 -10.99 1.64 -34.43
C LEU A 113 -11.43 0.53 -35.37
N GLU A 114 -10.46 -0.32 -35.72
CA GLU A 114 -10.68 -1.66 -36.24
C GLU A 114 -11.73 -2.38 -35.37
N LYS A 115 -12.53 -3.25 -35.99
CA LYS A 115 -13.57 -4.04 -35.29
C LYS A 115 -12.95 -4.70 -34.04
N PRO A 116 -13.66 -4.78 -32.90
CA PRO A 116 -13.12 -5.45 -31.73
C PRO A 116 -12.89 -6.92 -32.09
N LYS A 117 -11.62 -7.28 -32.26
CA LYS A 117 -11.17 -8.67 -32.14
C LYS A 117 -11.67 -9.18 -30.79
N ILE A 118 -11.99 -10.47 -30.70
CA ILE A 118 -12.34 -11.11 -29.43
C ILE A 118 -11.28 -10.71 -28.41
N MET A 119 -11.67 -9.88 -27.46
CA MET A 119 -10.76 -9.10 -26.64
C MET A 119 -10.58 -9.87 -25.33
N SER A 120 -9.67 -10.84 -25.34
CA SER A 120 -9.31 -11.61 -24.14
C SER A 120 -8.45 -10.76 -23.20
N TYR A 121 -8.68 -10.90 -21.90
CA TYR A 121 -7.80 -10.33 -20.89
C TYR A 121 -6.42 -10.99 -20.98
N PHE A 122 -5.37 -10.18 -20.86
CA PHE A 122 -4.01 -10.69 -20.78
C PHE A 122 -3.64 -10.92 -19.33
N TRP A 123 -3.29 -12.15 -18.97
CA TRP A 123 -2.85 -12.52 -17.63
C TRP A 123 -1.43 -13.07 -17.65
N LYS A 124 -0.60 -12.65 -16.69
CA LYS A 124 0.79 -13.12 -16.58
C LYS A 124 1.29 -13.11 -15.13
N MET A 125 1.95 -14.20 -14.73
CA MET A 125 2.77 -14.23 -13.52
C MET A 125 4.11 -13.53 -13.78
N CYS A 126 4.49 -12.66 -12.86
CA CYS A 126 5.66 -11.77 -12.93
C CYS A 126 6.45 -11.85 -11.62
N GLY A 127 7.68 -11.33 -11.62
CA GLY A 127 8.50 -11.18 -10.40
C GLY A 127 8.67 -12.50 -9.64
N SER A 128 9.23 -13.52 -10.30
CA SER A 128 9.44 -14.85 -9.69
C SER A 128 8.17 -15.52 -9.15
N GLU A 129 7.06 -15.37 -9.87
CA GLU A 129 5.71 -15.86 -9.49
C GLU A 129 5.09 -15.18 -8.25
N GLU A 130 5.60 -14.03 -7.82
CA GLU A 130 5.07 -13.28 -6.67
C GLU A 130 4.00 -12.24 -7.03
N LEU A 131 3.86 -11.93 -8.32
CA LEU A 131 2.96 -10.91 -8.83
C LEU A 131 2.10 -11.45 -9.98
N LEU A 132 0.79 -11.40 -9.82
CA LEU A 132 -0.14 -11.63 -10.93
C LEU A 132 -0.49 -10.28 -11.58
N MET A 133 -0.20 -10.15 -12.86
CA MET A 133 -0.63 -9.00 -13.67
C MET A 133 -1.77 -9.40 -14.60
N GLY A 134 -2.82 -8.58 -14.63
CA GLY A 134 -3.92 -8.66 -15.58
C GLY A 134 -4.05 -7.35 -16.34
N ILE A 135 -4.26 -7.40 -17.65
CA ILE A 135 -4.51 -6.22 -18.48
C ILE A 135 -5.79 -6.45 -19.26
N SER A 136 -6.75 -5.54 -19.07
CA SER A 136 -7.97 -5.57 -19.86
C SER A 136 -7.72 -5.03 -21.26
N PRO A 137 -8.55 -5.43 -22.23
CA PRO A 137 -8.49 -4.90 -23.58
C PRO A 137 -8.63 -3.37 -23.63
N GLY A 138 -7.88 -2.72 -24.52
CA GLY A 138 -7.89 -1.27 -24.70
C GLY A 138 -7.15 -0.47 -23.62
N PHE A 139 -6.41 -1.13 -22.72
CA PHE A 139 -5.57 -0.45 -21.75
C PHE A 139 -4.39 0.23 -22.44
N ASP A 140 -4.13 1.49 -22.08
CA ASP A 140 -3.12 2.33 -22.69
C ASP A 140 -2.01 2.64 -21.69
N GLU A 141 -0.90 1.89 -21.81
CA GLU A 141 0.30 2.05 -20.98
C GLU A 141 0.98 3.42 -21.19
N SER A 142 0.72 4.13 -22.30
CA SER A 142 1.38 5.41 -22.60
C SER A 142 0.86 6.61 -21.80
N ARG A 143 -0.32 6.50 -21.18
CA ARG A 143 -0.90 7.60 -20.40
C ARG A 143 -0.03 7.97 -19.20
N ALA A 144 0.16 9.26 -18.96
CA ALA A 144 0.99 9.73 -17.85
C ALA A 144 0.26 9.73 -16.49
N LYS A 145 -1.04 9.99 -16.48
CA LYS A 145 -1.82 10.11 -15.25
C LYS A 145 -2.33 8.75 -14.79
N VAL A 146 -2.10 8.38 -13.53
CA VAL A 146 -2.54 7.11 -12.94
C VAL A 146 -3.58 7.37 -11.86
N ALA A 147 -4.78 6.83 -12.07
CA ALA A 147 -5.78 6.71 -11.02
C ALA A 147 -5.69 5.28 -10.52
N SER A 148 -5.15 5.11 -9.32
CA SER A 148 -4.90 3.80 -8.76
C SER A 148 -5.76 3.51 -7.54
N PHE A 149 -6.16 2.26 -7.38
CA PHE A 149 -7.17 1.85 -6.39
C PHE A 149 -6.76 0.53 -5.73
N ASP A 150 -7.08 0.36 -4.45
CA ASP A 150 -7.27 -0.98 -3.89
C ASP A 150 -8.54 -1.65 -4.46
N LEU A 151 -8.67 -2.95 -4.27
CA LEU A 151 -9.81 -3.74 -4.70
C LEU A 151 -10.86 -3.92 -3.59
N ASP A 152 -10.50 -4.69 -2.55
CA ASP A 152 -11.43 -5.26 -1.57
C ASP A 152 -11.59 -4.28 -0.40
N GLY A 153 -12.75 -3.64 -0.27
CA GLY A 153 -12.99 -2.54 0.68
C GLY A 153 -12.98 -1.17 0.02
N THR A 154 -12.49 -1.08 -1.22
CA THR A 154 -12.36 0.16 -1.99
C THR A 154 -13.22 0.20 -3.25
N LEU A 155 -12.97 -0.67 -4.23
CA LEU A 155 -13.80 -0.74 -5.45
C LEU A 155 -15.00 -1.66 -5.27
N ILE A 156 -14.82 -2.72 -4.48
CA ILE A 156 -15.85 -3.72 -4.18
C ILE A 156 -15.97 -3.95 -2.67
N LYS A 157 -17.11 -4.48 -2.26
CA LYS A 157 -17.36 -5.01 -0.92
C LYS A 157 -18.09 -6.34 -1.03
N THR A 158 -18.10 -7.12 0.05
CA THR A 158 -18.82 -8.41 0.06
C THR A 158 -20.32 -8.19 -0.10
N LYS A 159 -20.95 -8.99 -0.96
CA LYS A 159 -22.41 -8.98 -1.11
C LYS A 159 -23.08 -9.51 0.16
N SER A 160 -22.42 -10.45 0.83
CA SER A 160 -22.90 -11.11 2.04
C SER A 160 -22.76 -10.31 3.32
N GLY A 161 -22.02 -9.20 3.32
CA GLY A 161 -21.71 -8.39 4.51
C GLY A 161 -20.67 -9.00 5.45
N ARG A 162 -20.05 -10.13 5.08
CA ARG A 162 -18.92 -10.72 5.82
C ARG A 162 -17.65 -9.90 5.62
N VAL A 163 -16.71 -9.99 6.56
CA VAL A 163 -15.37 -9.39 6.42
C VAL A 163 -14.61 -10.00 5.24
N PHE A 164 -14.72 -11.33 5.06
CA PHE A 164 -14.11 -12.04 3.94
C PHE A 164 -15.18 -12.63 3.02
N ALA A 165 -14.94 -12.55 1.71
CA ALA A 165 -15.82 -13.11 0.69
C ALA A 165 -15.94 -14.65 0.84
N LYS A 166 -17.15 -15.18 0.66
CA LYS A 166 -17.41 -16.63 0.70
C LYS A 166 -16.83 -17.36 -0.50
N ASP A 167 -16.90 -16.73 -1.65
CA ASP A 167 -16.52 -17.25 -2.96
C ASP A 167 -16.18 -16.09 -3.91
N PHE A 168 -15.95 -16.39 -5.19
CA PHE A 168 -15.55 -15.42 -6.20
C PHE A 168 -16.70 -14.56 -6.74
N ASP A 169 -17.95 -14.87 -6.39
CA ASP A 169 -19.15 -14.12 -6.79
C ASP A 169 -19.73 -13.29 -5.63
N ASP A 170 -19.22 -13.46 -4.41
CA ASP A 170 -19.59 -12.69 -3.21
C ASP A 170 -18.98 -11.27 -3.21
N TRP A 171 -19.32 -10.50 -4.22
CA TRP A 171 -18.94 -9.09 -4.32
C TRP A 171 -20.04 -8.24 -4.95
N VAL A 172 -20.05 -6.97 -4.58
CA VAL A 172 -20.78 -5.89 -5.24
C VAL A 172 -19.87 -4.66 -5.28
N LEU A 173 -20.19 -3.67 -6.11
CA LEU A 173 -19.48 -2.40 -6.05
C LEU A 173 -19.61 -1.79 -4.65
N TRP A 174 -18.54 -1.14 -4.21
CA TRP A 174 -18.54 -0.47 -2.91
C TRP A 174 -19.58 0.66 -2.89
N ASP A 175 -19.68 1.42 -3.99
CA ASP A 175 -20.72 2.40 -4.27
C ASP A 175 -21.05 2.44 -5.78
N ASP A 176 -22.29 2.79 -6.12
CA ASP A 176 -22.75 2.82 -7.52
C ASP A 176 -22.08 3.93 -8.35
N SER A 177 -21.57 4.98 -7.70
CA SER A 177 -20.88 6.11 -8.35
C SER A 177 -19.59 5.71 -9.07
N ILE A 178 -18.94 4.64 -8.63
CA ILE A 178 -17.62 4.19 -9.11
C ILE A 178 -17.59 4.03 -10.62
N LYS A 179 -18.63 3.43 -11.22
CA LYS A 179 -18.72 3.25 -12.68
C LYS A 179 -18.57 4.57 -13.42
N TYR A 180 -19.17 5.63 -12.90
CA TYR A 180 -19.17 6.95 -13.54
C TYR A 180 -17.84 7.65 -13.33
N ILE A 181 -17.32 7.61 -12.11
CA ILE A 181 -16.06 8.25 -11.73
C ILE A 181 -14.91 7.65 -12.56
N LEU A 182 -14.83 6.32 -12.69
CA LEU A 182 -13.77 5.69 -13.49
C LEU A 182 -13.87 6.02 -14.99
N ARG A 183 -15.08 6.10 -15.56
CA ARG A 183 -15.28 6.53 -16.96
C ARG A 183 -14.87 7.98 -17.16
N ASN A 184 -15.16 8.84 -16.19
CA ASN A 184 -14.75 10.23 -16.21
C ASN A 184 -13.22 10.35 -16.15
N LEU A 185 -12.56 9.59 -15.29
CA LEU A 185 -11.09 9.51 -15.21
C LEU A 185 -10.47 9.06 -16.54
N CYS A 186 -10.99 7.99 -17.15
CA CYS A 186 -10.53 7.54 -18.47
C CYS A 186 -10.68 8.61 -19.56
N SER A 187 -11.76 9.40 -19.50
CA SER A 187 -12.00 10.51 -20.44
C SER A 187 -11.06 11.68 -20.19
N ASN A 188 -10.62 11.88 -18.95
CA ASN A 188 -9.61 12.86 -18.53
C ASN A 188 -8.17 12.32 -18.61
N ASN A 189 -7.95 11.30 -19.47
CA ASN A 189 -6.65 10.73 -19.78
C ASN A 189 -5.92 10.05 -18.60
N TYR A 190 -6.65 9.60 -17.58
CA TYR A 190 -6.11 8.68 -16.60
C TYR A 190 -6.10 7.25 -17.15
N LYS A 191 -5.07 6.48 -16.81
CA LYS A 191 -5.15 5.01 -16.82
C LYS A 191 -5.62 4.53 -15.45
N ILE A 192 -6.43 3.48 -15.44
CA ILE A 192 -6.99 2.91 -14.22
C ILE A 192 -6.17 1.69 -13.82
N VAL A 193 -5.60 1.72 -12.62
CA VAL A 193 -4.75 0.64 -12.11
C VAL A 193 -5.29 0.13 -10.78
N ILE A 194 -5.35 -1.18 -10.60
CA ILE A 194 -5.74 -1.81 -9.33
C ILE A 194 -4.50 -2.46 -8.72
N PHE A 195 -4.20 -2.10 -7.47
CA PHE A 195 -3.13 -2.69 -6.66
C PHE A 195 -3.74 -3.43 -5.48
N THR A 196 -3.63 -4.75 -5.43
CA THR A 196 -4.30 -5.57 -4.41
C THR A 196 -3.37 -6.59 -3.76
N ASN A 197 -3.52 -6.79 -2.45
CA ASN A 197 -2.78 -7.78 -1.68
C ASN A 197 -3.56 -9.11 -1.64
N GLN A 198 -3.08 -10.14 -2.32
CA GLN A 198 -3.76 -11.43 -2.50
C GLN A 198 -2.85 -12.62 -2.14
N ALA A 199 -2.09 -12.51 -1.04
CA ALA A 199 -1.11 -13.51 -0.61
C ALA A 199 -1.68 -14.95 -0.46
N GLY A 200 -2.99 -15.07 -0.25
CA GLY A 200 -3.67 -16.37 -0.25
C GLY A 200 -3.54 -17.13 -1.58
N LEU A 201 -3.38 -16.44 -2.72
CA LEU A 201 -3.25 -17.03 -4.05
C LEU A 201 -1.88 -17.67 -4.32
N GLY A 202 -0.81 -17.24 -3.65
CA GLY A 202 0.52 -17.83 -3.81
C GLY A 202 0.71 -19.15 -3.07
N THR A 203 -0.20 -19.50 -2.17
CA THR A 203 -0.17 -20.78 -1.45
C THR A 203 -0.49 -21.96 -2.37
N VAL A 204 -0.11 -23.18 -1.98
CA VAL A 204 -0.41 -24.42 -2.75
C VAL A 204 -1.91 -24.57 -3.01
N SER A 205 -2.75 -24.25 -2.03
CA SER A 205 -4.22 -24.28 -2.19
C SER A 205 -4.74 -23.08 -2.97
N GLY A 206 -4.08 -21.92 -2.85
CA GLY A 206 -4.35 -20.69 -3.59
C GLY A 206 -4.14 -20.80 -5.09
N LYS A 207 -3.09 -21.48 -5.53
CA LYS A 207 -2.79 -21.69 -6.96
C LYS A 207 -3.96 -22.37 -7.69
N LYS A 208 -4.70 -23.26 -7.01
CA LYS A 208 -5.91 -23.91 -7.56
C LYS A 208 -7.08 -22.95 -7.75
N LYS A 209 -7.07 -21.80 -7.08
CA LYS A 209 -8.13 -20.78 -7.11
C LYS A 209 -7.81 -19.62 -8.05
N MET A 210 -6.65 -19.64 -8.71
CA MET A 210 -6.17 -18.56 -9.57
C MET A 210 -7.16 -18.21 -10.70
N SER A 211 -7.68 -19.21 -11.40
CA SER A 211 -8.65 -19.03 -12.49
C SER A 211 -9.95 -18.38 -12.00
N GLY A 212 -10.44 -18.78 -10.83
CA GLY A 212 -11.61 -18.17 -10.20
C GLY A 212 -11.39 -16.70 -9.85
N PHE A 213 -10.20 -16.36 -9.33
CA PHE A 213 -9.84 -14.97 -9.07
C PHE A 213 -9.74 -14.16 -10.36
N GLN A 214 -9.07 -14.67 -11.40
CA GLN A 214 -9.02 -14.02 -12.71
C GLN A 214 -10.43 -13.75 -13.25
N LYS A 215 -11.33 -14.74 -13.14
CA LYS A 215 -12.72 -14.57 -13.58
C LYS A 215 -13.50 -13.53 -12.78
N LYS A 216 -13.31 -13.47 -11.46
CA LYS A 216 -13.85 -12.41 -10.60
C LYS A 216 -13.43 -11.03 -11.13
N ILE A 217 -12.14 -10.85 -11.42
CA ILE A 217 -11.62 -9.57 -11.92
C ILE A 217 -12.17 -9.23 -13.30
N GLU A 218 -12.24 -10.20 -14.22
CA GLU A 218 -12.86 -9.99 -15.54
C GLU A 218 -14.31 -9.51 -15.41
N ASN A 219 -15.09 -10.13 -14.53
CA ASN A 219 -16.47 -9.74 -14.29
C ASN A 219 -16.58 -8.33 -13.71
N ILE A 220 -15.69 -7.95 -12.78
CA ILE A 220 -15.61 -6.58 -12.24
C ILE A 220 -15.25 -5.58 -13.34
N CYS A 221 -14.20 -5.84 -14.11
CA CYS A 221 -13.76 -4.95 -15.20
C CYS A 221 -14.85 -4.78 -16.28
N ASN A 222 -15.55 -5.86 -16.64
CA ASN A 222 -16.70 -5.81 -17.55
C ASN A 222 -17.83 -4.91 -16.98
N LEU A 223 -18.10 -5.00 -15.68
CA LEU A 223 -19.10 -4.16 -15.02
C LEU A 223 -18.71 -2.67 -14.97
N LEU A 224 -17.44 -2.38 -14.72
CA LEU A 224 -16.91 -1.01 -14.71
C LEU A 224 -16.92 -0.40 -16.12
N ASN A 225 -16.70 -1.24 -17.14
CA ASN A 225 -16.68 -0.88 -18.56
C ASN A 225 -15.65 0.23 -18.86
N VAL A 226 -14.44 0.05 -18.34
CA VAL A 226 -13.26 0.88 -18.60
C VAL A 226 -12.02 0.01 -18.72
N PRO A 227 -10.99 0.42 -19.47
CA PRO A 227 -9.73 -0.30 -19.50
C PRO A 227 -8.99 -0.23 -18.16
N VAL A 228 -8.57 -1.39 -17.63
CA VAL A 228 -7.93 -1.56 -16.32
C VAL A 228 -6.69 -2.43 -16.45
N GLN A 229 -5.65 -2.07 -15.71
CA GLN A 229 -4.56 -2.99 -15.35
C GLN A 229 -4.71 -3.36 -13.88
N ILE A 230 -4.58 -4.64 -13.56
CA ILE A 230 -4.53 -5.14 -12.19
C ILE A 230 -3.17 -5.74 -11.90
N LEU A 231 -2.67 -5.46 -10.71
CA LEU A 231 -1.45 -5.99 -10.13
C LEU A 231 -1.83 -6.56 -8.75
N ALA A 232 -1.72 -7.87 -8.62
CA ALA A 232 -2.08 -8.60 -7.41
C ALA A 232 -0.83 -9.25 -6.82
N ALA A 233 -0.42 -8.78 -5.64
CA ALA A 233 0.69 -9.37 -4.89
C ALA A 233 0.24 -10.70 -4.29
N VAL A 234 0.79 -11.82 -4.78
CA VAL A 234 0.38 -13.17 -4.37
C VAL A 234 1.31 -13.78 -3.33
N SER A 235 2.37 -13.09 -2.93
CA SER A 235 3.25 -13.47 -1.82
C SER A 235 3.32 -12.36 -0.75
N TYR A 236 4.16 -12.58 0.26
CA TYR A 236 4.48 -11.57 1.28
C TYR A 236 5.72 -10.75 0.92
N GLY A 237 6.30 -10.90 -0.28
CA GLY A 237 7.57 -10.27 -0.67
C GLY A 237 7.43 -8.81 -1.14
N LEU A 238 8.31 -8.44 -2.08
CA LEU A 238 8.50 -7.09 -2.61
C LEU A 238 7.21 -6.41 -3.08
N TYR A 239 6.25 -7.17 -3.64
CA TYR A 239 5.05 -6.60 -4.24
C TYR A 239 3.94 -6.31 -3.24
N ARG A 240 4.02 -6.83 -2.00
CA ARG A 240 2.93 -6.68 -1.03
C ARG A 240 2.92 -5.28 -0.42
N LYS A 241 1.80 -4.55 -0.55
CA LYS A 241 1.60 -3.26 0.14
C LYS A 241 1.81 -3.45 1.65
N PRO A 242 2.52 -2.55 2.34
CA PRO A 242 2.84 -1.18 1.93
C PRO A 242 4.05 -1.01 1.00
N SER A 243 4.81 -2.07 0.70
CA SER A 243 5.95 -1.98 -0.21
C SER A 243 5.56 -1.38 -1.58
N PRO A 244 6.36 -0.46 -2.15
CA PRO A 244 6.08 0.19 -3.43
C PRO A 244 6.29 -0.72 -4.66
N GLY A 245 6.64 -2.00 -4.48
CA GLY A 245 7.08 -2.89 -5.56
C GLY A 245 6.10 -3.01 -6.73
N MET A 246 4.78 -3.09 -6.48
CA MET A 246 3.80 -3.13 -7.58
C MET A 246 3.80 -1.85 -8.42
N TRP A 247 4.00 -0.69 -7.79
CA TRP A 247 4.08 0.59 -8.50
C TRP A 247 5.35 0.68 -9.34
N TYR A 248 6.50 0.29 -8.80
CA TYR A 248 7.76 0.28 -9.55
C TYR A 248 7.68 -0.65 -10.77
N PHE A 249 7.13 -1.86 -10.59
CA PHE A 249 6.90 -2.78 -11.70
C PHE A 249 5.99 -2.19 -12.79
N MET A 250 4.89 -1.52 -12.39
CA MET A 250 4.01 -0.82 -13.33
C MET A 250 4.75 0.29 -14.07
N LYS A 251 5.51 1.12 -13.35
CA LYS A 251 6.22 2.29 -13.88
C LYS A 251 7.34 1.92 -14.85
N GLU A 252 8.03 0.81 -14.64
CA GLU A 252 9.04 0.31 -15.59
C GLU A 252 8.46 0.03 -16.98
N ARG A 253 7.23 -0.48 -17.02
CA ARG A 253 6.48 -0.74 -18.25
C ARG A 253 5.80 0.53 -18.79
N SER A 254 5.30 1.35 -17.87
CA SER A 254 4.61 2.62 -18.13
C SER A 254 5.49 3.82 -17.78
N LYS A 255 6.61 4.01 -18.50
CA LYS A 255 7.61 5.06 -18.19
C LYS A 255 7.05 6.49 -18.14
N ALA A 256 5.88 6.72 -18.76
CA ALA A 256 5.19 8.01 -18.74
C ALA A 256 4.53 8.36 -17.39
N ALA A 257 4.41 7.42 -16.44
CA ALA A 257 3.64 7.63 -15.21
C ALA A 257 4.21 8.77 -14.32
N ASP A 258 3.45 9.86 -14.19
CA ASP A 258 3.77 11.02 -13.37
C ASP A 258 3.09 10.92 -12.00
N VAL A 259 3.91 10.76 -10.96
CA VAL A 259 3.46 10.65 -9.57
C VAL A 259 2.66 11.88 -9.13
N LYS A 260 3.06 13.10 -9.52
CA LYS A 260 2.44 14.36 -9.06
C LYS A 260 1.01 14.54 -9.59
N GLN A 261 0.73 13.96 -10.76
CA GLN A 261 -0.59 13.99 -11.39
C GLN A 261 -1.41 12.73 -11.11
N SER A 262 -0.86 11.81 -10.33
CA SER A 262 -1.46 10.51 -10.00
C SER A 262 -1.93 10.47 -8.55
N PHE A 263 -2.81 9.52 -8.26
CA PHE A 263 -3.32 9.33 -6.90
C PHE A 263 -3.65 7.85 -6.62
N TYR A 264 -3.73 7.53 -5.34
CA TYR A 264 -4.12 6.23 -4.82
C TYR A 264 -5.36 6.35 -3.93
N VAL A 265 -6.30 5.42 -4.07
CA VAL A 265 -7.48 5.28 -3.21
C VAL A 265 -7.45 3.91 -2.55
N GLY A 266 -7.59 3.86 -1.23
CA GLY A 266 -7.57 2.60 -0.48
C GLY A 266 -8.20 2.72 0.91
N ASP A 267 -8.77 1.64 1.43
CA ASP A 267 -9.46 1.61 2.72
C ASP A 267 -8.55 1.23 3.89
N ALA A 268 -7.39 0.59 3.65
CA ALA A 268 -6.38 0.31 4.67
C ALA A 268 -5.60 1.59 5.02
N ALA A 269 -6.29 2.52 5.68
CA ALA A 269 -5.87 3.90 5.88
C ALA A 269 -5.45 4.22 7.32
N GLY A 270 -5.46 3.25 8.23
CA GLY A 270 -5.04 3.42 9.63
C GLY A 270 -5.95 4.32 10.46
N ARG A 271 -7.23 4.46 10.10
CA ARG A 271 -8.20 5.27 10.85
C ARG A 271 -8.49 4.64 12.23
N PRO A 272 -8.55 5.43 13.31
CA PRO A 272 -8.78 4.93 14.67
C PRO A 272 -10.22 4.50 14.89
N GLU A 273 -10.52 3.82 15.99
CA GLU A 273 -11.91 3.50 16.34
C GLU A 273 -12.76 4.77 16.46
N ASN A 274 -14.01 4.71 15.98
CA ASN A 274 -14.94 5.84 15.94
C ASN A 274 -14.48 7.03 15.07
N TRP A 275 -13.62 6.79 14.06
CA TRP A 275 -13.34 7.78 13.02
C TRP A 275 -14.62 8.24 12.27
N LYS A 276 -15.69 7.45 12.37
CA LYS A 276 -17.07 7.75 11.98
C LYS A 276 -18.02 6.94 12.86
N ASP A 277 -19.22 7.46 13.11
CA ASP A 277 -20.21 6.83 13.98
C ASP A 277 -20.39 5.33 13.68
N GLY A 278 -20.12 4.49 14.68
CA GLY A 278 -20.25 3.03 14.59
C GLY A 278 -19.17 2.32 13.74
N LYS A 279 -18.10 3.01 13.34
CA LYS A 279 -16.98 2.41 12.61
C LYS A 279 -15.85 1.97 13.54
N LYS A 280 -15.41 0.74 13.33
CA LYS A 280 -14.20 0.19 13.96
C LYS A 280 -12.96 0.83 13.36
N ALA A 281 -11.83 0.73 14.08
CA ALA A 281 -10.53 1.06 13.55
C ALA A 281 -10.25 0.25 12.27
N ASP A 282 -9.53 0.86 11.32
CA ASP A 282 -9.05 0.12 10.15
C ASP A 282 -8.12 -1.00 10.60
N PHE A 283 -8.22 -2.15 9.93
CA PHE A 283 -7.37 -3.29 10.26
C PHE A 283 -5.88 -3.00 10.02
N ALA A 284 -5.55 -2.11 9.08
CA ALA A 284 -4.21 -1.84 8.60
C ALA A 284 -4.08 -0.41 8.06
N ALA A 285 -2.83 0.01 7.83
CA ALA A 285 -2.49 1.28 7.18
C ALA A 285 -1.72 1.06 5.85
N SER A 286 -1.76 -0.15 5.28
CA SER A 286 -0.94 -0.55 4.14
C SER A 286 -1.19 0.30 2.89
N ASP A 287 -2.42 0.75 2.64
CA ASP A 287 -2.74 1.57 1.47
C ASP A 287 -2.20 3.00 1.60
N ARG A 288 -2.34 3.59 2.79
CA ARG A 288 -1.79 4.91 3.09
C ARG A 288 -0.27 4.88 3.02
N MET A 289 0.36 3.90 3.66
CA MET A 289 1.81 3.73 3.65
C MET A 289 2.35 3.45 2.23
N PHE A 290 1.63 2.67 1.42
CA PHE A 290 1.95 2.46 0.00
C PHE A 290 1.97 3.77 -0.77
N ALA A 291 0.94 4.60 -0.62
CA ALA A 291 0.90 5.92 -1.25
C ALA A 291 2.04 6.84 -0.77
N ILE A 292 2.36 6.82 0.54
CA ILE A 292 3.47 7.60 1.11
C ILE A 292 4.81 7.18 0.52
N ASN A 293 5.09 5.87 0.42
CA ASN A 293 6.34 5.36 -0.17
C ASN A 293 6.58 5.86 -1.59
N ILE A 294 5.51 6.01 -2.36
CA ILE A 294 5.58 6.43 -3.76
C ILE A 294 5.56 7.96 -3.89
N GLY A 295 4.99 8.66 -2.91
CA GLY A 295 4.69 10.09 -2.98
C GLY A 295 3.38 10.40 -3.72
N LEU A 296 2.43 9.46 -3.74
CA LEU A 296 1.11 9.66 -4.35
C LEU A 296 0.20 10.45 -3.43
N LYS A 297 -0.69 11.25 -4.03
CA LYS A 297 -1.84 11.77 -3.30
C LYS A 297 -2.74 10.60 -2.89
N PHE A 298 -3.08 10.52 -1.61
CA PHE A 298 -3.89 9.44 -1.04
C PHE A 298 -5.30 9.93 -0.70
N TYR A 299 -6.29 9.05 -0.89
CA TYR A 299 -7.66 9.23 -0.43
C TYR A 299 -8.23 7.92 0.12
N THR A 300 -9.16 8.02 1.05
CA THR A 300 -10.05 6.89 1.38
C THR A 300 -11.21 6.77 0.38
N PRO A 301 -11.90 5.61 0.28
CA PRO A 301 -13.08 5.48 -0.58
C PRO A 301 -14.18 6.49 -0.25
N GLU A 302 -14.39 6.78 1.04
CA GLU A 302 -15.34 7.79 1.51
C GLU A 302 -14.96 9.20 1.07
N GLU A 303 -13.68 9.57 1.20
CA GLU A 303 -13.17 10.86 0.73
C GLU A 303 -13.32 11.00 -0.79
N TYR A 304 -12.97 9.94 -1.53
CA TYR A 304 -12.87 10.02 -2.98
C TYR A 304 -14.22 9.87 -3.70
N PHE A 305 -15.01 8.84 -3.36
CA PHE A 305 -16.26 8.54 -4.06
C PHE A 305 -17.47 9.25 -3.45
N LEU A 306 -17.50 9.42 -2.12
CA LEU A 306 -18.63 10.04 -1.41
C LEU A 306 -18.38 11.50 -1.06
N ASN A 307 -17.16 11.97 -1.28
CA ASN A 307 -16.77 13.32 -0.98
C ASN A 307 -16.94 13.70 0.50
N GLU A 308 -16.64 12.75 1.37
CA GLU A 308 -16.61 12.99 2.81
C GLU A 308 -15.34 13.75 3.22
N PRO A 309 -15.36 14.47 4.35
CA PRO A 309 -14.14 15.05 4.91
C PRO A 309 -13.10 13.97 5.20
N ALA A 310 -11.83 14.34 5.10
CA ALA A 310 -10.74 13.44 5.45
C ALA A 310 -10.84 13.05 6.94
N ALA A 311 -10.71 11.75 7.20
CA ALA A 311 -10.66 11.22 8.56
C ALA A 311 -9.22 11.24 9.08
N ASP A 312 -9.06 11.47 10.38
CA ASP A 312 -7.78 11.33 11.05
C ASP A 312 -7.29 9.88 10.99
N TYR A 313 -5.97 9.70 11.05
CA TYR A 313 -5.33 8.39 11.11
C TYR A 313 -4.31 8.34 12.24
N SER A 314 -4.09 7.13 12.75
CA SER A 314 -3.17 6.89 13.86
C SER A 314 -1.73 7.13 13.42
N ARG A 315 -0.91 7.69 14.32
CA ARG A 315 0.54 7.81 14.09
C ARG A 315 1.16 6.44 13.90
N PHE A 316 2.06 6.29 12.92
CA PHE A 316 2.76 5.02 12.71
C PHE A 316 3.75 4.79 13.84
N LYS A 317 3.83 3.54 14.31
CA LYS A 317 4.74 3.14 15.41
C LYS A 317 6.21 3.27 15.01
N PHE A 318 6.50 3.07 13.72
CA PHE A 318 7.83 3.17 13.15
C PHE A 318 7.77 3.93 11.82
N HIS A 319 8.76 4.79 11.60
CA HIS A 319 8.95 5.54 10.36
C HIS A 319 10.34 5.26 9.82
N PRO A 320 10.47 4.57 8.67
CA PRO A 320 11.77 4.17 8.16
C PRO A 320 12.58 5.37 7.66
N GLY A 321 11.96 6.39 7.08
CA GLY A 321 12.62 7.51 6.36
C GLY A 321 13.53 8.47 7.14
N GLN A 322 13.95 8.17 8.37
CA GLN A 322 14.93 8.95 9.10
C GLN A 322 16.31 8.30 8.98
N LYS A 323 17.17 8.84 8.08
CA LYS A 323 18.60 8.48 8.07
C LYS A 323 19.18 8.84 9.43
N ASN A 324 19.79 7.86 10.09
CA ASN A 324 20.50 8.09 11.33
C ASN A 324 22.00 8.19 11.02
N ASN A 325 22.63 9.27 11.47
CA ASN A 325 24.08 9.49 11.32
C ASN A 325 24.90 8.86 12.47
N ASN A 326 24.30 7.92 13.20
CA ASN A 326 24.99 7.16 14.24
C ASN A 326 26.25 6.51 13.66
N LYS A 327 27.33 6.63 14.42
CA LYS A 327 28.58 5.91 14.16
C LYS A 327 28.77 4.86 15.24
N LEU A 328 29.40 3.76 14.87
CA LEU A 328 29.84 2.78 15.85
C LEU A 328 30.89 3.44 16.77
N PRO A 329 30.82 3.19 18.09
CA PRO A 329 31.87 3.61 19.01
C PRO A 329 33.17 2.84 18.73
N ASP A 330 34.29 3.31 19.27
CA ASP A 330 35.49 2.46 19.36
C ASP A 330 35.20 1.30 20.32
N LEU A 331 35.33 0.08 19.84
CA LEU A 331 34.96 -1.14 20.55
C LEU A 331 36.15 -1.80 21.25
N GLU A 332 37.37 -1.31 21.01
CA GLU A 332 38.62 -1.90 21.52
C GLU A 332 38.69 -3.41 21.20
N LEU A 333 38.68 -3.74 19.90
CA LEU A 333 38.74 -5.13 19.39
C LEU A 333 40.06 -5.40 18.64
N PRO A 334 40.72 -6.56 18.89
CA PRO A 334 40.46 -7.48 19.99
C PRO A 334 40.91 -6.88 21.33
N SER A 335 40.31 -7.36 22.42
CA SER A 335 40.80 -7.04 23.78
C SER A 335 42.23 -7.57 23.98
N THR A 336 43.02 -6.84 24.77
CA THR A 336 44.39 -7.21 25.17
C THR A 336 44.44 -8.45 26.05
N ASN A 337 43.37 -8.72 26.80
CA ASN A 337 43.22 -9.93 27.61
C ASN A 337 42.13 -10.81 27.02
N GLN A 338 42.18 -12.10 27.33
CA GLN A 338 41.12 -13.04 26.95
C GLN A 338 39.76 -12.53 27.49
N GLU A 339 38.74 -12.53 26.62
CA GLU A 339 37.40 -12.09 26.98
C GLU A 339 36.29 -12.89 26.28
N VAL A 340 35.07 -12.70 26.78
CA VAL A 340 33.83 -13.11 26.13
C VAL A 340 32.98 -11.88 25.83
N ILE A 341 32.51 -11.76 24.60
CA ILE A 341 31.47 -10.78 24.23
C ILE A 341 30.12 -11.51 24.19
N LEU A 342 29.17 -11.04 24.97
CA LEU A 342 27.79 -11.52 24.96
C LEU A 342 26.92 -10.53 24.19
N MET A 343 26.39 -10.94 23.03
CA MET A 343 25.46 -10.11 22.26
C MET A 343 24.07 -10.17 22.90
N VAL A 344 23.40 -9.03 23.03
CA VAL A 344 22.04 -8.91 23.58
C VAL A 344 21.20 -8.04 22.65
N GLY A 345 20.02 -8.52 22.27
CA GLY A 345 19.07 -7.75 21.45
C GLY A 345 18.10 -8.64 20.67
N LEU A 346 16.98 -8.08 20.24
CA LEU A 346 15.90 -8.83 19.57
C LEU A 346 16.36 -9.47 18.25
N PRO A 347 15.73 -10.58 17.80
CA PRO A 347 15.89 -11.03 16.42
C PRO A 347 15.57 -9.88 15.45
N GLY A 348 16.32 -9.77 14.35
CA GLY A 348 16.19 -8.63 13.44
C GLY A 348 16.96 -7.36 13.84
N SER A 349 17.60 -7.30 15.02
CA SER A 349 18.39 -6.11 15.44
C SER A 349 19.76 -5.97 14.75
N GLY A 350 20.19 -6.94 13.93
CA GLY A 350 21.47 -6.89 13.20
C GLY A 350 22.66 -7.57 13.90
N LYS A 351 22.48 -8.22 15.06
CA LYS A 351 23.56 -8.88 15.83
C LYS A 351 24.47 -9.77 14.99
N SER A 352 23.92 -10.72 14.25
CA SER A 352 24.73 -11.68 13.49
C SER A 352 25.52 -11.00 12.36
N HIS A 353 24.96 -9.96 11.74
CA HIS A 353 25.68 -9.14 10.79
C HIS A 353 26.83 -8.39 11.48
N PHE A 354 26.56 -7.78 12.65
CA PHE A 354 27.55 -7.09 13.45
C PHE A 354 28.69 -8.02 13.87
N VAL A 355 28.37 -9.23 14.36
CA VAL A 355 29.35 -10.24 14.76
C VAL A 355 30.23 -10.63 13.57
N LYS A 356 29.61 -10.95 12.41
CA LYS A 356 30.32 -11.38 11.20
C LYS A 356 31.27 -10.31 10.66
N ASN A 357 30.86 -9.04 10.68
CA ASN A 357 31.59 -7.97 10.01
C ASN A 357 32.53 -7.18 10.93
N TYR A 358 32.27 -7.16 12.24
CA TYR A 358 33.03 -6.32 13.19
C TYR A 358 33.76 -7.12 14.27
N ILE A 359 33.28 -8.31 14.65
CA ILE A 359 33.88 -9.10 15.74
C ILE A 359 34.72 -10.26 15.20
N GLU A 360 34.14 -11.09 14.33
CA GLU A 360 34.79 -12.28 13.74
C GLU A 360 36.11 -11.96 13.01
N PRO A 361 36.26 -10.83 12.28
CA PRO A 361 37.54 -10.48 11.64
C PRO A 361 38.71 -10.25 12.61
N HIS A 362 38.42 -9.99 13.89
CA HIS A 362 39.43 -9.87 14.95
C HIS A 362 39.80 -11.23 15.59
N GLY A 363 39.33 -12.35 15.02
CA GLY A 363 39.71 -13.71 15.44
C GLY A 363 38.89 -14.30 16.59
N TYR A 364 37.75 -13.70 16.93
CA TYR A 364 36.86 -14.23 17.98
C TYR A 364 36.21 -15.54 17.53
N TYR A 365 36.18 -16.52 18.42
CA TYR A 365 35.44 -17.76 18.20
C TYR A 365 33.93 -17.51 18.35
N VAL A 366 33.17 -17.72 17.28
CA VAL A 366 31.73 -17.45 17.25
C VAL A 366 30.94 -18.65 17.77
N VAL A 367 30.26 -18.45 18.90
CA VAL A 367 29.31 -19.39 19.49
C VAL A 367 27.89 -18.91 19.16
N SER A 368 27.14 -19.70 18.41
CA SER A 368 25.75 -19.36 18.04
C SER A 368 24.85 -20.58 18.15
N ARG A 369 23.64 -20.37 18.67
CA ARG A 369 22.60 -21.39 18.79
C ARG A 369 22.08 -21.81 17.42
N ASP A 370 22.06 -20.92 16.44
CA ASP A 370 21.61 -21.24 15.09
C ASP A 370 22.57 -22.24 14.41
N LYS A 371 23.87 -22.18 14.77
CA LYS A 371 24.90 -23.13 14.30
C LYS A 371 24.98 -24.43 15.12
N SER A 372 24.63 -24.39 16.42
CA SER A 372 24.88 -25.48 17.36
C SER A 372 23.61 -26.21 17.86
N GLY A 373 22.43 -25.61 17.70
CA GLY A 373 21.10 -26.14 18.02
C GLY A 373 20.62 -25.87 19.45
N THR A 374 21.40 -26.26 20.48
CA THR A 374 20.97 -26.18 21.89
C THR A 374 21.85 -25.26 22.74
N TRP A 375 21.28 -24.68 23.80
CA TRP A 375 22.05 -23.79 24.68
C TRP A 375 23.18 -24.53 25.41
N GLN A 376 23.01 -25.82 25.72
CA GLN A 376 24.04 -26.66 26.33
C GLN A 376 25.25 -26.81 25.41
N LYS A 377 25.01 -26.97 24.09
CA LYS A 377 26.09 -27.04 23.11
C LYS A 377 26.81 -25.70 23.00
N CYS A 378 26.10 -24.56 23.03
CA CYS A 378 26.74 -23.24 23.10
C CYS A 378 27.68 -23.12 24.31
N VAL A 379 27.23 -23.54 25.50
CA VAL A 379 28.06 -23.51 26.72
C VAL A 379 29.29 -24.43 26.57
N SER A 380 29.13 -25.61 25.97
CA SER A 380 30.23 -26.53 25.69
C SER A 380 31.26 -25.92 24.74
N GLN A 381 30.81 -25.33 23.64
CA GLN A 381 31.67 -24.67 22.65
C GLN A 381 32.40 -23.46 23.25
N LEU A 382 31.71 -22.66 24.06
CA LEU A 382 32.34 -21.55 24.78
C LEU A 382 33.43 -22.07 25.73
N SER A 383 33.13 -23.09 26.52
CA SER A 383 34.08 -23.72 27.45
C SER A 383 35.34 -24.23 26.73
N GLU A 384 35.19 -24.83 25.54
CA GLU A 384 36.32 -25.26 24.71
C GLU A 384 37.16 -24.08 24.20
N ALA A 385 36.51 -23.04 23.68
CA ALA A 385 37.21 -21.82 23.24
C ALA A 385 37.99 -21.16 24.39
N LEU A 386 37.39 -21.11 25.58
CA LEU A 386 38.01 -20.55 26.78
C LEU A 386 39.24 -21.35 27.23
N LYS A 387 39.15 -22.68 27.25
CA LYS A 387 40.28 -23.59 27.53
C LYS A 387 41.44 -23.41 26.55
N SER A 388 41.13 -23.14 25.28
CA SER A 388 42.14 -22.88 24.24
C SER A 388 42.65 -21.43 24.23
N HIS A 389 42.40 -20.64 25.28
CA HIS A 389 42.82 -19.25 25.39
C HIS A 389 42.36 -18.32 24.24
N ARG A 390 41.23 -18.63 23.60
CA ARG A 390 40.65 -17.79 22.54
C ARG A 390 39.64 -16.80 23.10
N ASN A 391 39.60 -15.61 22.51
CA ASN A 391 38.46 -14.71 22.64
C ASN A 391 37.23 -15.35 22.01
N ALA A 392 36.06 -15.13 22.58
CA ALA A 392 34.82 -15.71 22.08
C ALA A 392 33.68 -14.70 22.06
N VAL A 393 32.74 -14.87 21.13
CA VAL A 393 31.51 -14.10 21.05
C VAL A 393 30.32 -15.04 21.03
N VAL A 394 29.30 -14.73 21.82
CA VAL A 394 28.04 -15.50 21.87
C VAL A 394 26.97 -14.72 21.13
N ASP A 395 26.68 -15.15 19.90
CA ASP A 395 25.65 -14.57 19.01
C ASP A 395 24.32 -15.32 19.14
N ASN A 396 23.61 -14.99 20.22
CA ASN A 396 22.25 -15.43 20.50
C ASN A 396 21.37 -14.21 20.82
N VAL A 397 20.07 -14.41 21.00
CA VAL A 397 19.15 -13.33 21.44
C VAL A 397 19.45 -12.88 22.88
N ASN A 398 19.70 -13.84 23.77
CA ASN A 398 19.97 -13.62 25.20
C ASN A 398 18.99 -12.65 25.89
N PRO A 399 17.67 -12.93 25.83
CA PRO A 399 16.63 -11.96 26.17
C PRO A 399 16.55 -11.63 27.66
N ASP A 400 16.76 -12.61 28.54
CA ASP A 400 16.56 -12.49 29.99
C ASP A 400 17.85 -12.78 30.78
N ARG A 401 17.84 -12.43 32.08
CA ARG A 401 18.96 -12.64 33.00
C ARG A 401 19.37 -14.11 33.09
N THR A 402 18.38 -15.02 33.15
CA THR A 402 18.61 -16.48 33.28
C THR A 402 19.38 -17.04 32.08
N SER A 403 19.11 -16.54 30.88
CA SER A 403 19.77 -16.93 29.64
C SER A 403 21.22 -16.43 29.60
N ARG A 404 21.46 -15.19 30.08
CA ARG A 404 22.79 -14.58 30.15
C ARG A 404 23.68 -15.20 31.21
N GLU A 405 23.11 -15.53 32.37
CA GLU A 405 23.80 -16.13 33.52
C GLU A 405 24.59 -17.39 33.12
N ARG A 406 24.02 -18.25 32.28
CA ARG A 406 24.67 -19.48 31.78
C ARG A 406 26.05 -19.24 31.14
N PHE A 407 26.20 -18.13 30.43
CA PHE A 407 27.45 -17.75 29.76
C PHE A 407 28.39 -16.97 30.69
N ILE A 408 27.82 -16.21 31.63
CA ILE A 408 28.58 -15.48 32.65
C ILE A 408 29.24 -16.45 33.63
N GLU A 409 28.50 -17.45 34.14
CA GLU A 409 29.01 -18.43 35.10
C GLU A 409 30.18 -19.24 34.53
N ILE A 410 30.07 -19.72 33.28
CA ILE A 410 31.16 -20.47 32.65
C ILE A 410 32.40 -19.60 32.43
N SER A 411 32.23 -18.32 32.06
CA SER A 411 33.35 -17.38 31.90
C SER A 411 34.03 -17.08 33.23
N LYS A 412 33.25 -16.88 34.31
CA LYS A 412 33.76 -16.73 35.69
C LYS A 412 34.60 -17.94 36.12
N LYS A 413 34.19 -19.16 35.77
CA LYS A 413 34.94 -20.40 36.08
C LYS A 413 36.34 -20.42 35.47
N TYR A 414 36.54 -19.81 34.30
CA TYR A 414 37.85 -19.67 33.65
C TYR A 414 38.56 -18.36 33.99
N ASN A 415 38.03 -17.56 34.92
CA ASN A 415 38.53 -16.23 35.27
C ASN A 415 38.62 -15.27 34.06
N VAL A 416 37.66 -15.38 33.15
CA VAL A 416 37.58 -14.56 31.91
C VAL A 416 36.48 -13.51 32.07
N LYS A 417 36.79 -12.26 31.69
CA LYS A 417 35.84 -11.14 31.75
C LYS A 417 34.78 -11.26 30.65
N VAL A 418 33.56 -10.79 30.94
CA VAL A 418 32.44 -10.78 29.99
C VAL A 418 31.99 -9.34 29.72
N ARG A 419 32.09 -8.89 28.48
CA ARG A 419 31.46 -7.63 28.02
C ARG A 419 30.10 -7.92 27.41
N CYS A 420 29.11 -7.09 27.70
CA CYS A 420 27.80 -7.15 27.05
C CYS A 420 27.77 -6.14 25.90
N PHE A 421 27.47 -6.59 24.69
CA PHE A 421 27.22 -5.72 23.55
C PHE A 421 25.70 -5.72 23.28
N CYS A 422 25.05 -4.62 23.67
CA CYS A 422 23.61 -4.49 23.65
C CYS A 422 23.14 -3.70 22.41
N MET A 423 22.44 -4.37 21.50
CA MET A 423 21.73 -3.77 20.37
C MET A 423 20.27 -3.54 20.75
N ASP A 424 20.02 -2.44 21.45
CA ASP A 424 18.71 -2.00 21.94
C ASP A 424 17.91 -1.33 20.81
N VAL A 425 17.48 -2.15 19.85
CA VAL A 425 16.73 -1.72 18.66
C VAL A 425 15.24 -1.94 18.94
N PRO A 426 14.37 -0.92 18.74
CA PRO A 426 12.94 -1.07 18.97
C PRO A 426 12.32 -2.24 18.18
N LEU A 427 11.28 -2.86 18.74
CA LEU A 427 10.60 -4.02 18.16
C LEU A 427 10.18 -3.77 16.71
N GLU A 428 9.53 -2.64 16.45
CA GLU A 428 9.02 -2.31 15.11
C GLU A 428 10.14 -2.10 14.10
N HIS A 429 11.30 -1.58 14.53
CA HIS A 429 12.49 -1.47 13.68
C HIS A 429 13.10 -2.85 13.42
N CYS A 430 13.11 -3.75 14.41
CA CYS A 430 13.55 -5.13 14.20
C CYS A 430 12.66 -5.89 13.20
N ILE A 431 11.33 -5.73 13.30
CA ILE A 431 10.36 -6.31 12.35
C ILE A 431 10.60 -5.73 10.95
N HIS A 432 10.80 -4.42 10.83
CA HIS A 432 11.12 -3.76 9.56
C HIS A 432 12.43 -4.29 8.96
N ASN A 433 13.49 -4.38 9.76
CA ASN A 433 14.79 -4.86 9.31
C ASN A 433 14.74 -6.33 8.88
N ASN A 434 14.01 -7.16 9.63
CA ASN A 434 13.73 -8.53 9.25
C ASN A 434 13.00 -8.58 7.91
N LYS A 435 11.97 -7.74 7.74
CA LYS A 435 11.20 -7.70 6.50
C LYS A 435 12.04 -7.28 5.31
N PHE A 436 12.92 -6.30 5.49
CA PHE A 436 13.86 -5.87 4.47
C PHE A 436 14.76 -7.04 4.03
N ARG A 437 15.34 -7.77 5.00
CA ARG A 437 16.18 -8.94 4.71
C ARG A 437 15.44 -10.04 3.96
N GLU A 438 14.19 -10.34 4.33
CA GLU A 438 13.34 -11.29 3.59
C GLU A 438 13.18 -10.91 2.10
N ILE A 439 13.27 -9.62 1.77
CA ILE A 439 13.08 -9.13 0.40
C ILE A 439 14.41 -9.13 -0.38
N VAL A 440 15.53 -8.77 0.26
CA VAL A 440 16.81 -8.54 -0.44
C VAL A 440 17.80 -9.70 -0.33
N ASP A 441 17.69 -10.53 0.71
CA ASP A 441 18.62 -11.62 1.02
C ASP A 441 17.92 -12.97 0.82
N SER A 442 18.22 -13.65 -0.29
CA SER A 442 17.63 -14.95 -0.61
C SER A 442 18.06 -16.08 0.32
N GLU A 443 19.16 -15.91 1.06
CA GLU A 443 19.62 -16.88 2.06
C GLU A 443 19.03 -16.61 3.45
N HIS A 444 18.31 -15.50 3.63
CA HIS A 444 17.70 -15.15 4.90
C HIS A 444 16.56 -16.12 5.25
N GLU A 445 16.68 -16.78 6.40
CA GLU A 445 15.56 -17.54 6.96
C GLU A 445 14.41 -16.60 7.36
N ILE A 446 13.19 -16.94 6.94
CA ILE A 446 11.99 -16.15 7.23
C ILE A 446 11.65 -16.29 8.72
N ILE A 447 11.91 -15.24 9.49
CA ILE A 447 11.55 -15.16 10.91
C ILE A 447 10.17 -14.50 11.03
N GLY A 448 9.17 -15.25 11.50
CA GLY A 448 7.84 -14.69 11.73
C GLY A 448 7.84 -13.56 12.77
N SER A 449 7.14 -12.46 12.48
CA SER A 449 7.05 -11.30 13.39
C SER A 449 6.49 -11.64 14.78
N SER A 450 5.65 -12.67 14.88
CA SER A 450 5.15 -13.21 16.16
C SER A 450 6.28 -13.74 17.06
N LEU A 451 7.31 -14.35 16.46
CA LEU A 451 8.47 -14.85 17.20
C LEU A 451 9.30 -13.67 17.75
N ILE A 452 9.54 -12.65 16.93
CA ILE A 452 10.24 -11.43 17.36
C ILE A 452 9.50 -10.75 18.51
N THR A 453 8.17 -10.66 18.40
CA THR A 453 7.30 -10.10 19.45
C THR A 453 7.37 -10.92 20.74
N SER A 454 7.37 -12.25 20.64
CA SER A 454 7.52 -13.13 21.80
C SER A 454 8.84 -12.92 22.55
N TYR A 455 9.95 -12.72 21.82
CA TYR A 455 11.23 -12.39 22.43
C TYR A 455 11.22 -11.03 23.14
N ASN A 456 10.52 -10.04 22.60
CA ASN A 456 10.39 -8.74 23.23
C ASN A 456 9.64 -8.79 24.57
N THR A 457 8.62 -9.66 24.69
CA THR A 457 7.89 -9.85 25.95
C THR A 457 8.77 -10.36 27.09
N ASN A 458 9.79 -11.16 26.77
CA ASN A 458 10.72 -11.73 27.74
C ASN A 458 12.02 -10.92 27.88
N PHE A 459 12.12 -9.76 27.23
CA PHE A 459 13.36 -8.98 27.22
C PHE A 459 13.55 -8.24 28.54
N GLU A 460 14.68 -8.51 29.19
CA GLU A 460 15.16 -7.81 30.38
C GLU A 460 16.45 -7.07 30.02
N PRO A 461 16.51 -5.72 30.17
CA PRO A 461 17.72 -4.96 29.91
C PRO A 461 18.93 -5.50 30.71
N PRO A 462 20.12 -5.62 30.09
CA PRO A 462 21.29 -6.10 30.80
C PRO A 462 21.76 -5.11 31.86
N SER A 463 22.25 -5.62 32.99
CA SER A 463 22.71 -4.80 34.12
C SER A 463 24.05 -5.28 34.69
N MET A 464 24.83 -4.36 35.28
CA MET A 464 26.19 -4.65 35.74
C MET A 464 26.24 -5.71 36.85
N ASP A 465 25.19 -5.81 37.68
CA ASP A 465 25.05 -6.79 38.77
C ASP A 465 24.90 -8.24 38.29
N GLU A 466 24.66 -8.48 37.00
CA GLU A 466 24.76 -9.82 36.41
C GLU A 466 26.20 -10.35 36.40
N GLY A 467 27.19 -9.44 36.46
CA GLY A 467 28.62 -9.76 36.43
C GLY A 467 29.32 -9.43 35.13
N PHE A 468 28.80 -8.49 34.34
CA PHE A 468 29.50 -7.92 33.20
C PHE A 468 30.65 -7.02 33.65
N SER A 469 31.75 -7.03 32.90
CA SER A 469 32.84 -6.05 33.08
C SER A 469 32.50 -4.69 32.48
N SER A 470 31.67 -4.67 31.44
CA SER A 470 31.09 -3.45 30.86
C SER A 470 29.86 -3.81 30.01
N ILE A 471 28.99 -2.82 29.82
CA ILE A 471 27.83 -2.90 28.91
C ILE A 471 28.00 -1.81 27.86
N VAL A 472 28.24 -2.22 26.63
CA VAL A 472 28.43 -1.35 25.47
C VAL A 472 27.12 -1.30 24.68
N LYS A 473 26.58 -0.10 24.50
CA LYS A 473 25.42 0.11 23.61
C LYS A 473 25.91 0.20 22.18
N ILE A 474 25.43 -0.71 21.33
CA ILE A 474 25.76 -0.75 19.91
C ILE A 474 24.60 -0.08 19.14
N PRO A 475 24.83 1.09 18.51
CA PRO A 475 23.80 1.74 17.73
C PRO A 475 23.46 0.92 16.49
N PHE A 476 22.21 0.96 16.06
CA PHE A 476 21.82 0.39 14.77
C PHE A 476 22.32 1.29 13.64
N VAL A 477 23.24 0.76 12.82
CA VAL A 477 23.79 1.42 11.63
C VAL A 477 23.54 0.47 10.46
N PRO A 478 22.55 0.76 9.59
CA PRO A 478 22.29 -0.12 8.46
C PRO A 478 23.36 0.05 7.37
N GLU A 479 23.73 -1.06 6.74
CA GLU A 479 24.62 -1.13 5.59
C GLU A 479 23.86 -1.72 4.40
N PHE A 480 24.15 -1.21 3.21
CA PHE A 480 23.45 -1.57 1.97
C PHE A 480 24.45 -1.82 0.86
N ASP A 481 24.18 -2.82 0.02
CA ASP A 481 25.04 -3.15 -1.11
C ASP A 481 24.99 -2.09 -2.22
N ASN A 482 23.87 -1.36 -2.32
CA ASN A 482 23.63 -0.36 -3.34
C ASN A 482 22.57 0.68 -2.91
N GLN A 483 22.47 1.75 -3.70
CA GLN A 483 21.52 2.85 -3.45
C GLN A 483 20.04 2.43 -3.56
N GLU A 484 19.73 1.39 -4.35
CA GLU A 484 18.35 0.91 -4.49
C GLU A 484 17.89 0.22 -3.20
N GLN A 485 18.74 -0.61 -2.60
CA GLN A 485 18.53 -1.21 -1.29
C GLN A 485 18.39 -0.14 -0.20
N GLU A 486 19.26 0.88 -0.20
CA GLU A 486 19.17 2.00 0.75
C GLU A 486 17.83 2.73 0.63
N HIS A 487 17.45 3.12 -0.59
CA HIS A 487 16.16 3.78 -0.86
C HIS A 487 14.99 2.91 -0.41
N PHE A 488 15.06 1.61 -0.71
CA PHE A 488 14.01 0.66 -0.37
C PHE A 488 13.90 0.39 1.15
N TYR A 489 15.02 0.36 1.87
CA TYR A 489 15.04 0.27 3.33
C TYR A 489 14.28 1.41 3.99
N TYR A 490 14.32 2.60 3.38
CA TYR A 490 13.65 3.78 3.88
C TYR A 490 12.16 3.88 3.50
N CYS A 491 11.60 2.87 2.84
CA CYS A 491 10.17 2.72 2.58
C CYS A 491 9.48 1.95 3.72
N PHE A 492 8.18 2.19 3.96
CA PHE A 492 7.36 1.30 4.79
C PHE A 492 7.26 -0.09 4.15
N LEU A 493 7.75 -1.12 4.83
CA LEU A 493 7.68 -2.51 4.38
C LEU A 493 6.65 -3.35 5.16
N VAL A 494 6.29 -2.88 6.35
CA VAL A 494 5.30 -3.49 7.24
C VAL A 494 4.29 -2.43 7.69
N ASP A 495 3.04 -2.85 7.88
CA ASP A 495 1.95 -1.97 8.32
C ASP A 495 1.53 -2.20 9.79
N LYS A 496 2.20 -3.13 10.49
CA LYS A 496 1.96 -3.51 11.89
C LYS A 496 3.22 -3.81 12.67
#